data_AF-J9CSL5-F1
#
_entry.id   AF-J9CSL5-F1
#
_cell.length_a   1.000
_cell.length_b   1.000
_cell.length_c   1.000
_cell.angle_alpha   90.00
_cell.angle_beta   90.00
_cell.angle_gamma   90.00
#
_symmetry.space_group_name_H-M   'P 1'
#
loop_
_entity.id
_entity.type
_entity.pdbx_description
1 polymer ?
#
loop_
_entity_poly.entity_id
_entity_poly.type
_entity_poly.pdbx_seq_one_letter_code
_entity_poly.pdbx_strand_id
1 'polypeptide(L)' 'MKVVAIGQKAAGTLSRYGVECEAVPHPSMGGANRFKAAVAEIFSRGK' A
#
# COMPACT_ATOMS: atom_id res chain seq x y z
N MET A 1 12.41 -4.91 -6.98
CA MET A 1 11.80 -3.61 -6.64
C MET A 1 10.36 -3.88 -6.25
N LYS A 2 9.89 -3.40 -5.09
CA LYS A 2 8.53 -3.69 -4.58
C LYS A 2 7.65 -2.45 -4.75
N VAL A 3 6.50 -2.59 -5.41
CA VAL A 3 5.55 -1.49 -5.61
C VAL A 3 4.49 -1.51 -4.50
N VAL A 4 4.32 -0.38 -3.82
CA VAL A 4 3.31 -0.22 -2.77
C VAL A 4 2.27 0.79 -3.23
N ALA A 5 1.01 0.37 -3.27
CA ALA A 5 -0.11 1.18 -3.71
C ALA A 5 -0.81 1.83 -2.51
N ILE A 6 -0.85 3.16 -2.48
CA ILE A 6 -1.52 3.89 -1.39
C ILE A 6 -3.01 4.04 -1.74
N GLY A 7 -3.84 3.23 -1.09
CA GLY A 7 -5.28 3.19 -1.27
C GLY A 7 -5.74 2.27 -2.42
N GLN A 8 -7.01 1.90 -2.37
CA GLN A 8 -7.61 0.92 -3.27
C GLN A 8 -7.68 1.39 -4.72
N LYS A 9 -7.83 2.71 -4.95
CA LYS A 9 -7.87 3.27 -6.30
C LYS A 9 -6.54 3.06 -7.03
N ALA A 10 -5.42 3.35 -6.37
CA ALA A 10 -4.09 3.12 -6.93
C ALA A 10 -3.84 1.63 -7.19
N ALA A 11 -4.20 0.76 -6.25
CA ALA A 11 -4.04 -0.68 -6.40
C ALA A 11 -4.85 -1.23 -7.60
N GLY A 12 -6.11 -0.80 -7.74
CA GLY A 12 -6.95 -1.18 -8.87
C GLY A 12 -6.41 -0.69 -10.21
N THR A 13 -5.86 0.54 -10.27
CA THR A 13 -5.21 1.04 -11.48
C THR A 13 -3.99 0.20 -11.85
N LEU A 14 -3.10 -0.07 -10.89
CA LEU A 14 -1.88 -0.86 -11.15
C LEU A 14 -2.20 -2.29 -11.61
N SER A 15 -3.19 -2.93 -10.98
CA SER A 15 -3.66 -4.26 -11.39
C SER A 15 -4.16 -4.29 -12.82
N ARG A 16 -4.88 -3.26 -13.30
CA ARG A 16 -5.33 -3.16 -14.70
C ARG A 16 -4.19 -3.04 -15.71
N TYR A 17 -3.04 -2.51 -15.29
CA TYR A 17 -1.83 -2.43 -16.11
C TYR A 17 -0.91 -3.65 -15.94
N GLY A 18 -1.34 -4.69 -15.20
CA GLY A 18 -0.51 -5.88 -14.95
C GLY A 18 0.66 -5.63 -14.01
N VAL A 19 0.63 -4.55 -13.22
CA VAL A 19 1.67 -4.24 -12.24
C VAL A 19 1.30 -4.88 -10.90
N GLU A 20 2.10 -5.84 -10.47
CA GLU A 20 1.98 -6.43 -9.13
C GLU A 20 2.31 -5.38 -8.06
N CYS A 21 1.43 -5.25 -7.07
CA CYS A 21 1.60 -4.29 -5.98
C CYS A 21 0.97 -4.78 -4.68
N GLU A 22 1.51 -4.30 -3.56
CA GLU A 22 0.88 -4.46 -2.24
C GLU A 22 0.12 -3.18 -1.87
N ALA A 23 -1.15 -3.29 -1.50
CA ALA A 23 -1.99 -2.15 -1.17
C ALA A 23 -1.92 -1.81 0.33
N VAL A 24 -1.80 -0.52 0.64
CA VAL A 24 -1.87 0.01 2.01
C VAL A 24 -3.03 1.00 2.16
N PRO A 25 -3.59 1.19 3.37
CA PRO A 25 -4.63 2.19 3.60
C PRO A 25 -4.18 3.60 3.22
N HIS A 26 -5.09 4.41 2.66
CA HIS A 26 -4.79 5.81 2.37
C HIS A 26 -4.68 6.62 3.69
N PRO A 27 -3.70 7.55 3.84
CA PRO A 27 -3.47 8.24 5.11
C PRO A 27 -4.53 9.32 5.45
N SER A 28 -5.28 9.82 4.47
CA SER A 28 -6.33 10.85 4.69
C SER A 28 -7.50 10.35 5.54
N MET A 29 -8.33 11.30 6.01
CA MET A 29 -9.56 11.05 6.79
C MET A 29 -9.34 10.17 8.04
N GLY A 30 -8.23 10.40 8.76
CA GLY A 30 -7.89 9.64 9.96
C GLY A 30 -7.18 8.30 9.68
N GLY A 31 -6.82 8.00 8.44
CA GLY A 31 -6.13 6.77 8.04
C GLY A 31 -4.64 6.72 8.39
N ALA A 32 -4.02 7.81 8.84
CA ALA A 32 -2.57 7.93 9.01
C ALA A 32 -1.94 6.84 9.90
N ASN A 33 -2.56 6.49 11.02
CA ASN A 33 -2.03 5.44 11.90
C ASN A 33 -2.15 4.04 11.27
N ARG A 34 -3.23 3.78 10.53
CA ARG A 34 -3.41 2.51 9.79
C ARG A 34 -2.42 2.39 8.63
N PHE A 35 -2.16 3.48 7.92
CA PHE A 35 -1.12 3.56 6.90
C PHE A 35 0.26 3.24 7.50
N LYS A 36 0.65 3.92 8.59
CA LYS A 36 1.94 3.69 9.28
C LYS A 36 2.09 2.23 9.70
N ALA A 37 1.05 1.63 10.29
CA ALA A 37 1.07 0.23 10.70
C ALA A 37 1.26 -0.73 9.51
N ALA A 38 0.48 -0.55 8.44
CA ALA A 38 0.59 -1.38 7.24
C ALA A 38 1.97 -1.25 6.56
N VAL A 39 2.51 -0.03 6.48
CA VAL A 39 3.85 0.20 5.97
C VAL A 39 4.91 -0.47 6.84
N ALA A 40 4.82 -0.34 8.16
CA ALA A 40 5.76 -0.99 9.09
C ALA A 40 5.75 -2.52 8.93
N GLU A 41 4.58 -3.13 8.73
CA GLU A 41 4.43 -4.56 8.47
C GLU A 41 5.11 -4.99 7.16
N ILE A 42 4.98 -4.20 6.09
CA ILE A 42 5.65 -4.46 4.82
C ILE A 42 7.17 -4.48 4.98
N PHE A 43 7.71 -3.50 5.72
CA PHE A 43 9.14 -3.36 5.93
C PHE A 43 9.71 -4.32 6.99
N SER A 44 8.89 -4.85 7.89
CA SER A 44 9.33 -5.88 8.85
C SER A 44 9.44 -7.27 8.21
N ARG A 45 8.62 -7.58 7.19
CA ARG A 45 8.69 -8.83 6.40
C ARG A 45 9.90 -8.90 5.46
N GLY A 46 10.53 -7.76 5.19
CA GLY A 46 11.70 -7.67 4.31
C GLY A 46 13.04 -7.84 5.03
N LYS A 47 13.03 -8.24 6.30
CA LYS A 47 14.22 -8.57 7.10
C LYS A 47 14.47 -10.07 7.11
#